data_AF-A0A834XYZ9-F1
#
_entry.id   AF-A0A834XYZ9-F1
#
_cell.length_a   1.000
_cell.length_b   1.000
_cell.length_c   1.000
_cell.angle_alpha   90.00
_cell.angle_beta   90.00
_cell.angle_gamma   90.00
#
_symmetry.space_group_name_H-M   'P 1'
#
loop_
_entity.id
_entity.type
_entity.pdbx_description
1 polymer ?
#
loop_
_entity_poly.entity_id
_entity_poly.type
_entity_poly.pdbx_seq_one_letter_code
_entity_poly.pdbx_strand_id
1 'polypeptide(L)'
;MMDVFLLISVFCIIEFSKADNCIPRKFPDGIVCVCNATYCDSIEIDVPPKEKFRSYISSKDGKRFEVEDGDFSTEITNDGIVFSLSSTRTYQTINGFGGAFTDSTGININKLSNATREQLLQTYFSKRGSSYSLCRVPVGGTDFSTRPYTLDDSPDDYKLEKFSLTNEDHEYKIPYMKKGLEINPKLKFVSASWSAPAWMKTNNNIRGFLGKLQSQYYQIYANYLVKFLEAYKNQNLPIWAISTGNEPLDPLIPFVPINDMLWTPASVTNWVVNNFGPTLEHSNSSETIILALDDQRFLLPWAIDQMYKTNKNIDKYISGIAVHWYGDIISSVNVFDKIHKKYPNKFLLMSEACSGSFPEPKGVILGSWERGENYIKSIIEDMNHWITGWVDWDLVLDRNGGPTWVNNIVDSPIIVNPETDEFFKQPMYYALAHVSKFVPPGSVRIKIVGLNLWVQSTAFKTPDNNIVILLHNPANRKKKLNIVDEDENKIIGIEIDQRSIRTIIYKK
;
A
#
# COMPACT_ATOMS: atom_id res chain seq x y z
N MET A 1 -68.97 -16.63 17.19
CA MET A 1 -67.87 -15.67 17.36
C MET A 1 -66.71 -16.49 17.91
N MET A 2 -65.78 -16.90 17.05
CA MET A 2 -64.72 -17.84 17.38
C MET A 2 -63.41 -17.17 16.96
N ASP A 3 -62.65 -16.70 17.95
CA ASP A 3 -61.38 -16.01 17.75
C ASP A 3 -60.29 -17.03 17.44
N VAL A 4 -59.66 -16.88 16.28
CA VAL A 4 -58.46 -17.63 15.88
C VAL A 4 -57.29 -16.66 15.92
N PHE A 5 -56.43 -16.79 16.93
CA PHE A 5 -55.14 -16.12 16.98
C PHE A 5 -54.15 -16.82 16.04
N LEU A 6 -53.71 -16.12 14.99
CA LEU A 6 -52.66 -16.57 14.09
C LEU A 6 -51.29 -16.20 14.71
N LEU A 7 -50.56 -17.19 15.22
CA LEU A 7 -49.17 -17.05 15.66
C LEU A 7 -48.25 -17.12 14.44
N ILE A 8 -47.77 -15.96 13.98
CA ILE A 8 -46.72 -15.86 12.96
C ILE A 8 -45.38 -16.03 13.67
N SER A 9 -44.78 -17.20 13.51
CA SER A 9 -43.39 -17.46 13.91
C SER A 9 -42.45 -16.86 12.85
N VAL A 10 -41.80 -15.76 13.20
CA VAL A 10 -40.70 -15.19 12.41
C VAL A 10 -39.47 -16.06 12.67
N PHE A 11 -39.17 -16.98 11.74
CA PHE A 11 -37.87 -17.62 11.67
C PHE A 11 -36.85 -16.57 11.21
N CYS A 12 -36.13 -15.97 12.15
CA CYS A 12 -34.87 -15.31 11.85
C CYS A 12 -33.88 -16.40 11.43
N ILE A 13 -33.68 -16.54 10.13
CA ILE A 13 -32.52 -17.25 9.59
C ILE A 13 -31.32 -16.38 9.89
N ILE A 14 -30.59 -16.71 10.96
CA ILE A 14 -29.25 -16.18 11.18
C ILE A 14 -28.35 -16.95 10.21
N GLU A 15 -28.15 -16.40 9.01
CA GLU A 15 -27.07 -16.86 8.14
C GLU A 15 -25.75 -16.47 8.80
N PHE A 16 -25.09 -17.45 9.44
CA PHE A 16 -23.66 -17.35 9.68
C PHE A 16 -22.97 -17.32 8.31
N SER A 17 -22.60 -16.13 7.84
CA SER A 17 -21.71 -15.91 6.71
C SER A 17 -20.41 -16.67 6.97
N LYS A 18 -20.28 -17.85 6.37
CA LYS A 18 -19.06 -18.67 6.45
C LYS A 18 -18.04 -18.04 5.52
N ALA A 19 -16.79 -17.90 5.97
CA ALA A 19 -15.69 -17.49 5.10
C ALA A 19 -15.57 -18.46 3.91
N ASP A 20 -15.43 -17.93 2.70
CA ASP A 20 -15.21 -18.72 1.50
C ASP A 20 -13.73 -19.09 1.43
N ASN A 21 -13.43 -20.38 1.33
CA ASN A 21 -12.05 -20.88 1.33
C ASN A 21 -11.35 -20.62 -0.01
N CYS A 22 -10.03 -20.52 0.00
CA CYS A 22 -9.23 -20.52 -1.22
C CYS A 22 -9.59 -21.72 -2.12
N ILE A 23 -9.81 -21.48 -3.42
CA ILE A 23 -9.76 -22.53 -4.45
C ILE A 23 -8.33 -22.57 -4.98
N PRO A 24 -7.49 -23.52 -4.54
CA PRO A 24 -6.08 -23.52 -4.86
C PRO A 24 -5.84 -23.97 -6.31
N ARG A 25 -5.01 -23.24 -7.05
CA ARG A 25 -4.42 -23.69 -8.32
C ARG A 25 -2.91 -23.78 -8.17
N LYS A 26 -2.37 -24.95 -8.48
CA LYS A 26 -0.94 -25.24 -8.37
C LYS A 26 -0.21 -24.82 -9.65
N PHE A 27 0.86 -24.06 -9.47
CA PHE A 27 1.86 -23.69 -10.46
C PHE A 27 3.24 -24.22 -10.02
N PRO A 28 4.29 -24.15 -10.86
CA PRO A 28 5.62 -24.66 -10.51
C PRO A 28 6.17 -24.10 -9.18
N ASP A 29 5.94 -22.81 -8.92
CA ASP A 29 6.51 -22.08 -7.77
C ASP A 29 5.60 -22.04 -6.53
N GLY A 30 4.35 -22.52 -6.64
CA GLY A 30 3.45 -22.64 -5.49
C GLY A 30 1.97 -22.63 -5.85
N ILE A 31 1.17 -22.03 -4.96
CA ILE A 31 -0.30 -22.05 -5.04
C ILE A 31 -0.81 -20.62 -5.05
N VAL A 32 -1.69 -20.33 -6.00
CA VAL A 32 -2.56 -19.15 -6.02
C VAL A 32 -3.99 -19.54 -5.68
N CYS A 33 -4.81 -18.58 -5.28
CA CYS A 33 -6.24 -18.78 -5.13
C CYS A 33 -6.98 -18.19 -6.33
N VAL A 34 -7.83 -19.00 -6.95
CA VAL A 34 -8.56 -18.62 -8.17
C VAL A 34 -9.88 -17.98 -7.79
N CYS A 35 -10.15 -16.85 -8.43
CA CYS A 35 -11.43 -16.16 -8.38
C CYS A 35 -11.97 -15.92 -9.79
N ASN A 36 -13.30 -15.84 -9.91
CA ASN A 36 -14.02 -15.58 -11.15
C ASN A 36 -15.34 -14.83 -10.87
N ALA A 37 -16.21 -14.72 -11.87
CA ALA A 37 -17.50 -14.05 -11.78
C ALA A 37 -18.42 -14.52 -10.63
N THR A 38 -18.29 -15.79 -10.22
CA THR A 38 -19.22 -16.45 -9.28
C THR A 38 -18.61 -16.78 -7.92
N TYR A 39 -17.29 -16.73 -7.80
CA TYR A 39 -16.61 -17.16 -6.59
C TYR A 39 -15.30 -16.39 -6.37
N CYS A 40 -15.06 -16.00 -5.12
CA CYS A 40 -13.74 -15.62 -4.65
C CYS A 40 -13.62 -15.89 -3.15
N ASP A 41 -12.44 -16.30 -2.69
CA ASP A 41 -12.22 -16.52 -1.26
C ASP A 41 -12.24 -15.22 -0.48
N SER A 42 -12.86 -15.25 0.69
CA SER A 42 -13.17 -14.07 1.50
C SER A 42 -12.85 -14.32 2.98
N ILE A 43 -12.57 -13.23 3.70
CA ILE A 43 -12.18 -13.28 5.12
C ILE A 43 -13.06 -12.30 5.88
N GLU A 44 -13.72 -12.77 6.93
CA GLU A 44 -14.47 -11.93 7.86
C GLU A 44 -13.69 -11.86 9.18
N ILE A 45 -13.38 -10.64 9.63
CA ILE A 45 -12.74 -10.46 10.95
C ILE A 45 -13.84 -10.57 12.00
N ASP A 46 -13.82 -11.68 12.72
CA ASP A 46 -14.59 -11.85 13.93
C ASP A 46 -13.66 -11.79 15.15
N VAL A 47 -13.98 -10.86 16.06
CA VAL A 47 -13.20 -10.60 17.28
C VAL A 47 -13.82 -11.43 18.41
N PRO A 48 -13.06 -12.37 19.00
CA PRO A 48 -13.62 -13.29 19.98
C PRO A 48 -14.04 -12.58 21.29
N PRO A 49 -14.75 -13.30 22.20
CA PRO A 49 -14.99 -12.85 23.56
C PRO A 49 -13.69 -12.48 24.31
N LYS A 50 -13.80 -11.70 25.39
CA LYS A 50 -12.64 -11.09 26.08
C LYS A 50 -11.68 -12.13 26.68
N GLU A 51 -12.16 -13.33 26.92
CA GLU A 51 -11.45 -14.48 27.50
C GLU A 51 -10.62 -15.26 26.47
N LYS A 52 -10.76 -14.92 25.19
CA LYS A 52 -10.15 -15.66 24.08
C LYS A 52 -9.37 -14.74 23.14
N PHE A 53 -8.49 -15.34 22.36
CA PHE A 53 -7.88 -14.72 21.19
C PHE A 53 -8.16 -15.57 19.96
N ARG A 54 -8.11 -14.94 18.79
CA ARG A 54 -8.27 -15.60 17.49
C ARG A 54 -7.06 -15.36 16.63
N SER A 55 -6.56 -16.42 16.02
CA SER A 55 -5.48 -16.40 15.04
C SER A 55 -6.03 -16.62 13.64
N TYR A 56 -5.44 -15.92 12.67
CA TYR A 56 -5.61 -16.16 11.25
C TYR A 56 -4.25 -16.49 10.65
N ILE A 57 -4.17 -17.58 9.88
CA ILE A 57 -2.90 -18.20 9.50
C ILE A 57 -2.83 -18.39 7.99
N SER A 58 -1.73 -17.93 7.39
CA SER A 58 -1.35 -18.30 6.03
C SER A 58 0.05 -18.88 6.00
N SER A 59 0.29 -19.88 5.14
CA SER A 59 1.58 -20.57 5.10
C SER A 59 1.93 -21.11 3.72
N LYS A 60 3.22 -21.44 3.55
CA LYS A 60 3.76 -22.04 2.32
C LYS A 60 3.07 -23.35 1.93
N ASP A 61 2.60 -24.13 2.91
CA ASP A 61 1.93 -25.41 2.70
C ASP A 61 0.48 -25.27 2.18
N GLY A 62 -0.05 -24.04 2.10
CA GLY A 62 -1.32 -23.76 1.44
C GLY A 62 -2.39 -23.14 2.34
N LYS A 63 -2.14 -22.92 3.64
CA LYS A 63 -3.11 -22.20 4.47
C LYS A 63 -3.30 -20.77 3.96
N ARG A 64 -4.55 -20.30 3.97
CA ARG A 64 -4.96 -18.96 3.55
C ARG A 64 -6.01 -18.47 4.53
N PHE A 65 -5.59 -17.68 5.51
CA PHE A 65 -6.41 -17.22 6.63
C PHE A 65 -7.17 -18.35 7.36
N GLU A 66 -6.51 -19.49 7.56
CA GLU A 66 -7.05 -20.55 8.43
C GLU A 66 -7.22 -20.00 9.85
N VAL A 67 -8.39 -20.23 10.44
CA VAL A 67 -8.79 -19.66 11.74
C VAL A 67 -8.52 -20.66 12.86
N GLU A 68 -7.88 -20.18 13.93
CA GLU A 68 -7.59 -20.95 15.14
C GLU A 68 -7.93 -20.08 16.37
N ASP A 69 -8.83 -20.56 17.23
CA ASP A 69 -9.14 -19.91 18.52
C ASP A 69 -8.27 -20.46 19.64
N GLY A 70 -7.92 -19.62 20.61
CA GLY A 70 -7.20 -20.02 21.80
C GLY A 70 -7.65 -19.27 23.05
N ASP A 71 -7.38 -19.88 24.20
CA ASP A 71 -7.68 -19.33 25.51
C ASP A 71 -6.41 -18.69 26.11
N PHE A 72 -6.55 -17.59 26.85
CA PHE A 72 -5.43 -17.01 27.58
C PHE A 72 -4.99 -17.90 28.74
N SER A 73 -3.68 -17.92 29.00
CA SER A 73 -3.08 -18.49 30.20
C SER A 73 -2.63 -17.38 31.15
N THR A 74 -2.45 -17.71 32.43
CA THR A 74 -1.77 -16.87 33.43
C THR A 74 -0.32 -17.29 33.67
N GLU A 75 0.08 -18.45 33.13
CA GLU A 75 1.42 -19.01 33.26
C GLU A 75 2.02 -19.31 31.88
N ILE A 76 3.34 -19.30 31.80
CA ILE A 76 4.07 -19.70 30.58
C ILE A 76 3.79 -21.18 30.33
N THR A 77 3.14 -21.50 29.21
CA THR A 77 2.59 -22.84 28.94
C THR A 77 3.56 -23.75 28.20
N ASN A 78 4.70 -23.23 27.74
CA ASN A 78 5.69 -24.00 26.99
C ASN A 78 7.09 -23.37 27.05
N ASP A 79 8.10 -24.14 26.67
CA ASP A 79 9.53 -23.78 26.56
C ASP A 79 9.85 -22.83 25.37
N GLY A 80 8.88 -22.03 24.95
CA GLY A 80 8.93 -21.17 23.76
C GLY A 80 9.59 -19.80 23.96
N ILE A 81 9.78 -19.11 22.84
CA ILE A 81 10.33 -17.74 22.81
C ILE A 81 9.34 -16.79 23.48
N VAL A 82 9.81 -15.99 24.42
CA VAL A 82 8.97 -15.02 25.14
C VAL A 82 8.98 -13.67 24.42
N PHE A 83 7.79 -13.15 24.14
CA PHE A 83 7.52 -11.79 23.68
C PHE A 83 6.81 -11.00 24.78
N SER A 84 7.24 -9.76 24.98
CA SER A 84 6.64 -8.80 25.90
C SER A 84 5.86 -7.77 25.10
N LEU A 85 4.57 -7.66 25.38
CA LEU A 85 3.60 -6.77 24.74
C LEU A 85 3.12 -5.73 25.75
N SER A 86 3.03 -4.47 25.33
CA SER A 86 2.40 -3.42 26.14
C SER A 86 1.69 -2.42 25.25
N SER A 87 0.38 -2.34 25.45
CA SER A 87 -0.54 -1.41 24.78
C SER A 87 -0.46 0.02 25.35
N THR A 88 0.15 0.22 26.52
CA THR A 88 0.39 1.55 27.11
C THR A 88 1.61 2.25 26.50
N ARG A 89 2.53 1.50 25.88
CA ARG A 89 3.66 2.06 25.11
C ARG A 89 3.31 2.15 23.63
N THR A 90 3.02 3.37 23.19
CA THR A 90 2.53 3.68 21.84
C THR A 90 3.61 4.34 20.96
N TYR A 91 3.41 4.26 19.65
CA TYR A 91 4.30 4.80 18.62
C TYR A 91 3.46 5.56 17.57
N GLN A 92 3.73 5.38 16.28
CA GLN A 92 3.02 6.07 15.20
C GLN A 92 1.58 5.57 15.00
N THR A 93 0.74 6.48 14.52
CA THR A 93 -0.60 6.19 14.01
C THR A 93 -0.54 5.77 12.54
N ILE A 94 -1.32 4.76 12.18
CA ILE A 94 -1.35 4.17 10.85
C ILE A 94 -2.32 4.93 9.94
N ASN A 95 -1.80 5.35 8.78
CA ASN A 95 -2.52 6.01 7.71
C ASN A 95 -3.28 5.02 6.80
N GLY A 96 -2.70 3.86 6.53
CA GLY A 96 -3.36 2.80 5.76
C GLY A 96 -2.43 2.00 4.86
N PHE A 97 -3.04 1.13 4.07
CA PHE A 97 -2.37 0.21 3.16
C PHE A 97 -3.14 0.14 1.85
N GLY A 98 -2.44 -0.13 0.75
CA GLY A 98 -3.10 -0.47 -0.51
C GLY A 98 -2.14 -0.60 -1.68
N GLY A 99 -2.56 -0.16 -2.87
CA GLY A 99 -1.77 -0.23 -4.11
C GLY A 99 -2.07 0.93 -5.08
N ALA A 100 -1.54 0.88 -6.29
CA ALA A 100 -1.62 1.94 -7.28
C ALA A 100 -2.67 1.69 -8.39
N PHE A 101 -3.45 2.72 -8.70
CA PHE A 101 -4.32 2.80 -9.88
C PHE A 101 -3.51 3.31 -11.09
N THR A 102 -2.60 2.48 -11.59
CA THR A 102 -1.89 2.72 -12.86
C THR A 102 -2.83 2.50 -14.05
N ASP A 103 -2.40 2.91 -15.24
CA ASP A 103 -3.17 2.62 -16.46
C ASP A 103 -3.22 1.11 -16.69
N SER A 104 -2.10 0.41 -16.47
CA SER A 104 -2.01 -1.05 -16.57
C SER A 104 -2.98 -1.77 -15.65
N THR A 105 -3.16 -1.26 -14.42
CA THR A 105 -4.20 -1.74 -13.51
C THR A 105 -5.58 -1.65 -14.16
N GLY A 106 -5.99 -0.46 -14.62
CA GLY A 106 -7.32 -0.29 -15.20
C GLY A 106 -7.53 -1.03 -16.53
N ILE A 107 -6.49 -1.13 -17.37
CA ILE A 107 -6.50 -1.92 -18.61
C ILE A 107 -6.78 -3.39 -18.30
N ASN A 108 -6.11 -3.96 -17.30
CA ASN A 108 -6.26 -5.36 -16.94
C ASN A 108 -7.61 -5.66 -16.29
N ILE A 109 -8.12 -4.77 -15.44
CA ILE A 109 -9.50 -4.89 -14.92
C ILE A 109 -10.49 -4.83 -16.10
N ASN A 110 -10.28 -3.95 -17.08
CA ASN A 110 -11.12 -3.83 -18.27
C ASN A 110 -11.16 -5.06 -19.19
N LYS A 111 -10.27 -6.05 -19.02
CA LYS A 111 -10.29 -7.29 -19.80
C LYS A 111 -11.23 -8.35 -19.21
N LEU A 112 -11.68 -8.21 -17.96
CA LEU A 112 -12.54 -9.16 -17.27
C LEU A 112 -14.03 -8.90 -17.56
N SER A 113 -14.92 -9.86 -17.28
CA SER A 113 -16.37 -9.62 -17.28
C SER A 113 -16.78 -8.69 -16.12
N ASN A 114 -17.94 -8.05 -16.23
CA ASN A 114 -18.42 -7.14 -15.18
C ASN A 114 -18.52 -7.81 -13.79
N ALA A 115 -18.98 -9.06 -13.76
CA ALA A 115 -19.09 -9.82 -12.51
C ALA A 115 -17.71 -10.12 -11.90
N THR A 116 -16.73 -10.52 -12.72
CA THR A 116 -15.36 -10.77 -12.26
C THR A 116 -14.65 -9.48 -11.82
N ARG A 117 -14.90 -8.35 -12.52
CA ARG A 117 -14.41 -7.03 -12.09
C ARG A 117 -14.94 -6.63 -10.72
N GLU A 118 -16.24 -6.83 -10.48
CA GLU A 118 -16.83 -6.54 -9.18
C GLU A 118 -16.17 -7.39 -8.08
N GLN A 119 -16.01 -8.69 -8.30
CA GLN A 119 -15.32 -9.60 -7.37
C GLN A 119 -13.89 -9.16 -7.07
N LEU A 120 -13.15 -8.72 -8.09
CA LEU A 120 -11.79 -8.20 -7.95
C LEU A 120 -11.75 -6.93 -7.09
N LEU A 121 -12.65 -5.96 -7.33
CA LEU A 121 -12.70 -4.73 -6.54
C LEU A 121 -13.14 -5.01 -5.10
N GLN A 122 -14.09 -5.92 -4.89
CA GLN A 122 -14.47 -6.39 -3.56
C GLN A 122 -13.30 -7.07 -2.84
N THR A 123 -12.45 -7.79 -3.57
CA THR A 123 -11.26 -8.47 -3.03
C THR A 123 -10.27 -7.47 -2.44
N TYR A 124 -10.10 -6.28 -3.01
CA TYR A 124 -9.22 -5.25 -2.43
C TYR A 124 -9.90 -4.38 -1.39
N PHE A 125 -11.08 -3.84 -1.68
CA PHE A 125 -11.62 -2.71 -0.92
C PHE A 125 -12.64 -3.12 0.13
N SER A 126 -13.29 -4.27 0.00
CA SER A 126 -14.39 -4.64 0.90
C SER A 126 -13.91 -5.09 2.28
N LYS A 127 -14.81 -5.00 3.26
CA LYS A 127 -14.63 -5.62 4.58
C LYS A 127 -14.52 -7.14 4.56
N ARG A 128 -14.80 -7.80 3.42
CA ARG A 128 -14.58 -9.24 3.20
C ARG A 128 -13.29 -9.55 2.42
N GLY A 129 -12.67 -8.53 1.82
CA GLY A 129 -11.38 -8.60 1.10
C GLY A 129 -10.19 -8.09 1.92
N SER A 130 -9.33 -7.24 1.35
CA SER A 130 -8.15 -6.68 2.05
C SER A 130 -8.44 -5.41 2.83
N SER A 131 -9.63 -4.79 2.63
CA SER A 131 -9.98 -3.48 3.18
C SER A 131 -8.93 -2.38 2.89
N TYR A 132 -8.36 -2.35 1.68
CA TYR A 132 -7.41 -1.29 1.28
C TYR A 132 -7.99 0.10 1.50
N SER A 133 -7.18 0.98 2.06
CA SER A 133 -7.60 2.30 2.54
C SER A 133 -6.66 3.44 2.12
N LEU A 134 -5.54 3.12 1.49
CA LEU A 134 -4.59 4.10 0.95
C LEU A 134 -4.09 3.61 -0.41
N CYS A 135 -4.39 4.34 -1.48
CA CYS A 135 -3.97 3.95 -2.83
C CYS A 135 -3.23 5.08 -3.55
N ARG A 136 -2.36 4.71 -4.50
CA ARG A 136 -1.58 5.67 -5.30
C ARG A 136 -2.22 5.93 -6.65
N VAL A 137 -2.16 7.17 -7.14
CA VAL A 137 -2.71 7.57 -8.44
C VAL A 137 -1.68 8.43 -9.18
N PRO A 138 -1.13 7.95 -10.31
CA PRO A 138 -0.20 8.72 -11.12
C PRO A 138 -0.81 10.00 -11.68
N VAL A 139 0.00 11.06 -11.78
CA VAL A 139 -0.32 12.25 -12.58
C VAL A 139 0.22 12.04 -13.99
N GLY A 140 -0.66 11.87 -14.98
CA GLY A 140 -0.28 11.48 -16.33
C GLY A 140 0.18 10.01 -16.41
N GLY A 141 1.02 9.70 -17.41
CA GLY A 141 1.49 8.34 -17.66
C GLY A 141 2.75 7.95 -16.89
N THR A 142 2.95 6.65 -16.75
CA THR A 142 4.09 6.02 -16.07
C THR A 142 4.80 5.03 -17.02
N ASP A 143 5.72 4.22 -16.52
CA ASP A 143 6.20 3.02 -17.23
C ASP A 143 5.12 1.92 -17.36
N PHE A 144 4.15 1.89 -16.43
CA PHE A 144 2.91 1.09 -16.47
C PHE A 144 1.75 1.83 -17.16
N SER A 145 2.09 2.37 -18.32
CA SER A 145 1.18 2.93 -19.34
C SER A 145 1.47 2.27 -20.69
N THR A 146 0.60 2.47 -21.68
CA THR A 146 0.81 1.98 -23.06
C THR A 146 1.60 2.93 -23.94
N ARG A 147 1.79 4.17 -23.49
CA ARG A 147 2.58 5.23 -24.14
C ARG A 147 3.11 6.20 -23.08
N PRO A 148 4.19 6.95 -23.37
CA PRO A 148 4.55 8.11 -22.57
C PRO A 148 3.59 9.27 -22.85
N TYR A 149 3.10 9.95 -21.81
CA TYR A 149 2.25 11.12 -21.94
C TYR A 149 2.17 11.95 -20.66
N THR A 150 1.76 13.22 -20.81
CA THR A 150 1.36 14.08 -19.69
C THR A 150 -0.06 14.60 -19.91
N LEU A 151 -0.57 15.40 -18.98
CA LEU A 151 -1.89 16.03 -19.10
C LEU A 151 -1.85 17.34 -19.91
N ASP A 152 -0.68 17.75 -20.41
CA ASP A 152 -0.49 18.95 -21.23
C ASP A 152 0.70 18.83 -22.21
N ASP A 153 0.59 17.90 -23.15
CA ASP A 153 1.65 17.61 -24.14
C ASP A 153 1.74 18.65 -25.28
N SER A 154 0.89 19.68 -25.27
CA SER A 154 0.92 20.72 -26.29
C SER A 154 2.06 21.72 -26.02
N PRO A 155 3.00 21.93 -26.97
CA PRO A 155 4.12 22.83 -26.75
C PRO A 155 3.68 24.26 -26.41
N ASP A 156 4.45 24.91 -25.53
CA ASP A 156 4.34 26.33 -25.19
C ASP A 156 2.97 26.77 -24.64
N ASP A 157 2.22 25.87 -24.02
CA ASP A 157 0.96 26.18 -23.35
C ASP A 157 1.17 26.82 -21.97
N TYR A 158 1.72 28.04 -21.97
CA TYR A 158 2.07 28.76 -20.74
C TYR A 158 0.89 29.08 -19.83
N LYS A 159 -0.35 28.96 -20.34
CA LYS A 159 -1.59 29.19 -19.59
C LYS A 159 -2.31 27.89 -19.22
N LEU A 160 -1.78 26.74 -19.60
CA LEU A 160 -2.40 25.42 -19.43
C LEU A 160 -3.81 25.36 -20.04
N GLU A 161 -4.10 26.10 -21.12
CA GLU A 161 -5.40 26.13 -21.80
C GLU A 161 -5.78 24.77 -22.41
N LYS A 162 -4.78 23.96 -22.75
CA LYS A 162 -4.88 22.64 -23.37
C LYS A 162 -4.70 21.49 -22.38
N PHE A 163 -4.45 21.79 -21.10
CA PHE A 163 -4.47 20.78 -20.05
C PHE A 163 -5.80 20.02 -20.08
N SER A 164 -5.72 18.68 -20.13
CA SER A 164 -6.90 17.82 -20.06
C SER A 164 -6.58 16.49 -19.39
N LEU A 165 -7.56 15.97 -18.65
CA LEU A 165 -7.58 14.54 -18.35
C LEU A 165 -7.63 13.75 -19.66
N THR A 166 -6.97 12.60 -19.66
CA THR A 166 -6.80 11.75 -20.84
C THR A 166 -7.78 10.57 -20.83
N ASN A 167 -7.84 9.82 -21.93
CA ASN A 167 -8.66 8.61 -21.99
C ASN A 167 -8.24 7.63 -20.89
N GLU A 168 -6.96 7.55 -20.57
CA GLU A 168 -6.44 6.72 -19.50
C GLU A 168 -7.04 7.09 -18.12
N ASP A 169 -7.20 8.39 -17.83
CA ASP A 169 -7.89 8.84 -16.62
C ASP A 169 -9.38 8.44 -16.63
N HIS A 170 -10.05 8.64 -17.76
CA HIS A 170 -11.50 8.42 -17.89
C HIS A 170 -11.91 6.94 -17.96
N GLU A 171 -11.07 6.08 -18.54
CA GLU A 171 -11.38 4.67 -18.81
C GLU A 171 -10.72 3.71 -17.81
N TYR A 172 -9.55 4.07 -17.25
CA TYR A 172 -8.72 3.15 -16.48
C TYR A 172 -8.52 3.57 -15.01
N LYS A 173 -8.61 4.86 -14.66
CA LYS A 173 -8.32 5.32 -13.29
C LYS A 173 -9.57 5.73 -12.54
N ILE A 174 -10.25 6.78 -13.01
CA ILE A 174 -11.39 7.40 -12.32
C ILE A 174 -12.54 6.40 -12.05
N PRO A 175 -12.97 5.54 -13.00
CA PRO A 175 -14.06 4.62 -12.74
C PRO A 175 -13.76 3.64 -11.59
N TYR A 176 -12.54 3.10 -11.55
CA TYR A 176 -12.14 2.13 -10.53
C TYR A 176 -11.82 2.78 -9.19
N MET A 177 -11.30 4.00 -9.18
CA MET A 177 -11.18 4.80 -7.95
C MET A 177 -12.56 5.08 -7.35
N LYS A 178 -13.55 5.49 -8.16
CA LYS A 178 -14.93 5.70 -7.70
C LYS A 178 -15.52 4.43 -7.11
N LYS A 179 -15.33 3.29 -7.77
CA LYS A 179 -15.83 2.01 -7.28
C LYS A 179 -15.12 1.56 -5.99
N GLY A 180 -13.81 1.76 -5.89
CA GLY A 180 -13.06 1.52 -4.66
C GLY A 180 -13.56 2.37 -3.50
N LEU A 181 -13.88 3.65 -3.74
CA LEU A 181 -14.43 4.56 -2.74
C LEU A 181 -15.87 4.22 -2.35
N GLU A 182 -16.69 3.75 -3.30
CA GLU A 182 -18.05 3.24 -3.04
C GLU A 182 -18.00 2.03 -2.09
N ILE A 183 -17.06 1.11 -2.30
CA ILE A 183 -16.87 -0.09 -1.47
C ILE A 183 -16.24 0.27 -0.11
N ASN A 184 -15.26 1.17 -0.10
CA ASN A 184 -14.60 1.66 1.10
C ASN A 184 -14.55 3.20 1.15
N PRO A 185 -15.51 3.85 1.82
CA PRO A 185 -15.55 5.31 1.97
C PRO A 185 -14.37 5.92 2.73
N LYS A 186 -13.50 5.11 3.36
CA LYS A 186 -12.28 5.58 4.05
C LYS A 186 -11.05 5.63 3.14
N LEU A 187 -11.20 5.27 1.86
CA LEU A 187 -10.10 5.23 0.90
C LEU A 187 -9.49 6.63 0.70
N LYS A 188 -8.17 6.73 0.89
CA LYS A 188 -7.37 7.93 0.60
C LYS A 188 -6.52 7.71 -0.63
N PHE A 189 -6.22 8.80 -1.35
CA PHE A 189 -5.37 8.77 -2.53
C PHE A 189 -4.09 9.57 -2.33
N VAL A 190 -2.94 8.97 -2.63
CA VAL A 190 -1.65 9.66 -2.76
C VAL A 190 -1.29 9.77 -4.25
N SER A 191 -0.74 10.88 -4.69
CA SER A 191 -0.35 11.08 -6.09
C SER A 191 1.11 11.47 -6.24
N ALA A 192 1.65 11.17 -7.40
CA ALA A 192 2.99 11.59 -7.81
C ALA A 192 2.99 11.79 -9.32
N SER A 193 3.80 12.74 -9.78
CA SER A 193 4.09 12.92 -11.20
C SER A 193 5.45 12.31 -11.52
N TRP A 194 5.54 11.53 -12.59
CA TRP A 194 6.80 11.01 -13.10
C TRP A 194 7.58 12.07 -13.87
N SER A 195 6.86 12.99 -14.54
CA SER A 195 7.49 14.02 -15.33
C SER A 195 6.58 15.24 -15.52
N ALA A 196 7.20 16.40 -15.70
CA ALA A 196 6.53 17.53 -16.32
C ALA A 196 6.36 17.30 -17.84
N PRO A 197 5.48 18.04 -18.52
CA PRO A 197 5.43 18.06 -19.98
C PRO A 197 6.82 18.28 -20.60
N ALA A 198 7.09 17.60 -21.71
CA ALA A 198 8.42 17.60 -22.33
C ALA A 198 8.93 19.01 -22.66
N TRP A 199 8.04 19.90 -23.13
CA TRP A 199 8.35 21.29 -23.46
C TRP A 199 8.76 22.14 -22.23
N MET A 200 8.48 21.66 -21.01
CA MET A 200 8.94 22.30 -19.77
C MET A 200 10.34 21.83 -19.33
N LYS A 201 10.92 20.82 -19.98
CA LYS A 201 12.19 20.20 -19.55
C LYS A 201 13.39 20.68 -20.35
N THR A 202 14.57 20.64 -19.75
CA THR A 202 15.85 21.06 -20.37
C THR A 202 16.25 20.24 -21.59
N ASN A 203 15.79 18.99 -21.66
CA ASN A 203 16.08 18.05 -22.77
C ASN A 203 14.93 17.95 -23.77
N ASN A 204 13.86 18.73 -23.61
CA ASN A 204 12.63 18.68 -24.42
C ASN A 204 12.09 17.24 -24.61
N ASN A 205 12.18 16.42 -23.56
CA ASN A 205 11.81 15.00 -23.62
C ASN A 205 11.21 14.56 -22.28
N ILE A 206 10.14 13.77 -22.31
CA ILE A 206 9.46 13.23 -21.12
C ILE A 206 10.35 12.29 -20.29
N ARG A 207 11.40 11.73 -20.91
CA ARG A 207 12.41 10.90 -20.23
C ARG A 207 13.84 11.31 -20.55
N GLY A 208 14.79 10.81 -19.77
CA GLY A 208 16.20 10.74 -20.14
C GLY A 208 17.14 11.51 -19.22
N PHE A 209 18.41 11.13 -19.34
CA PHE A 209 19.50 11.59 -18.49
C PHE A 209 19.55 13.12 -18.34
N LEU A 210 19.60 13.58 -17.09
CA LEU A 210 19.69 14.99 -16.70
C LEU A 210 18.54 15.91 -17.18
N GLY A 211 17.40 15.35 -17.59
CA GLY A 211 16.18 16.12 -17.92
C GLY A 211 15.58 16.78 -16.68
N LYS A 212 15.80 18.09 -16.51
CA LYS A 212 15.31 18.89 -15.37
C LYS A 212 14.17 19.79 -15.80
N LEU A 213 13.31 20.18 -14.86
CA LEU A 213 12.37 21.29 -15.09
C LEU A 213 13.15 22.59 -15.30
N GLN A 214 12.82 23.36 -16.35
CA GLN A 214 13.42 24.68 -16.54
C GLN A 214 12.83 25.67 -15.53
N SER A 215 13.68 26.52 -14.94
CA SER A 215 13.29 27.44 -13.87
C SER A 215 12.16 28.39 -14.25
N GLN A 216 12.11 28.81 -15.51
CA GLN A 216 11.04 29.66 -16.06
C GLN A 216 9.64 29.00 -16.01
N TYR A 217 9.57 27.66 -15.90
CA TYR A 217 8.32 26.91 -15.85
C TYR A 217 7.93 26.45 -14.44
N TYR A 218 8.67 26.84 -13.41
CA TYR A 218 8.40 26.44 -12.02
C TYR A 218 6.98 26.77 -11.56
N GLN A 219 6.50 27.98 -11.87
CA GLN A 219 5.13 28.38 -11.53
C GLN A 219 4.10 27.64 -12.37
N ILE A 220 4.36 27.45 -13.67
CA ILE A 220 3.43 26.76 -14.57
C ILE A 220 3.29 25.29 -14.15
N TYR A 221 4.38 24.64 -13.75
CA TYR A 221 4.33 23.27 -13.24
C TYR A 221 3.58 23.15 -11.89
N ALA A 222 3.71 24.14 -11.01
CA ALA A 222 2.89 24.21 -9.80
C ALA A 222 1.39 24.32 -10.14
N ASN A 223 1.04 25.18 -11.10
CA ASN A 223 -0.33 25.31 -11.59
C ASN A 223 -0.84 24.02 -12.25
N TYR A 224 0.03 23.30 -12.98
CA TYR A 224 -0.29 22.02 -13.63
C TYR A 224 -0.70 20.96 -12.60
N LEU A 225 0.05 20.82 -11.50
CA LEU A 225 -0.30 19.88 -10.43
C LEU A 225 -1.58 20.29 -9.71
N VAL A 226 -1.78 21.58 -9.43
CA VAL A 226 -3.04 22.06 -8.84
C VAL A 226 -4.23 21.81 -9.77
N LYS A 227 -4.07 22.00 -11.08
CA LYS A 227 -5.13 21.73 -12.06
C LYS A 227 -5.49 20.24 -12.11
N PHE A 228 -4.54 19.34 -11.94
CA PHE A 228 -4.79 17.91 -11.72
C PHE A 228 -5.60 17.64 -10.45
N LEU A 229 -5.18 18.23 -9.31
CA LEU A 229 -5.88 18.05 -8.02
C LEU A 229 -7.33 18.52 -8.12
N GLU A 230 -7.56 19.68 -8.71
CA GLU A 230 -8.90 20.23 -8.91
C GLU A 230 -9.73 19.41 -9.91
N ALA A 231 -9.12 18.91 -10.99
CA ALA A 231 -9.81 18.05 -11.95
C ALA A 231 -10.31 16.74 -11.31
N TYR A 232 -9.49 16.11 -10.47
CA TYR A 232 -9.89 14.90 -9.72
C TYR A 232 -10.88 15.22 -8.58
N LYS A 233 -10.72 16.34 -7.89
CA LYS A 233 -11.70 16.82 -6.90
C LYS A 233 -13.08 17.04 -7.53
N ASN A 234 -13.16 17.60 -8.74
CA ASN A 234 -14.40 17.77 -9.50
C ASN A 234 -15.04 16.44 -9.92
N GLN A 235 -14.30 15.33 -9.85
CA GLN A 235 -14.81 13.97 -10.03
C GLN A 235 -15.23 13.31 -8.71
N ASN A 236 -15.27 14.06 -7.60
CA ASN A 236 -15.46 13.56 -6.23
C ASN A 236 -14.35 12.59 -5.78
N LEU A 237 -13.13 12.79 -6.27
CA LEU A 237 -11.94 12.01 -5.92
C LEU A 237 -10.85 12.95 -5.38
N PRO A 238 -11.04 13.57 -4.20
CA PRO A 238 -10.03 14.43 -3.62
C PRO A 238 -8.76 13.63 -3.33
N ILE A 239 -7.62 14.17 -3.72
CA ILE A 239 -6.31 13.58 -3.45
C ILE A 239 -5.89 14.01 -2.04
N TRP A 240 -5.56 13.03 -1.19
CA TRP A 240 -5.15 13.29 0.19
C TRP A 240 -3.73 13.87 0.24
N ALA A 241 -2.81 13.29 -0.52
CA ALA A 241 -1.40 13.69 -0.52
C ALA A 241 -0.82 13.69 -1.93
N ILE A 242 0.14 14.57 -2.20
CA ILE A 242 0.90 14.59 -3.45
C ILE A 242 2.40 14.69 -3.14
N SER A 243 3.20 13.83 -3.75
CA SER A 243 4.65 13.87 -3.60
C SER A 243 5.28 14.97 -4.44
N THR A 244 6.52 15.33 -4.11
CA THR A 244 7.31 16.28 -4.90
C THR A 244 7.69 15.79 -6.30
N GLY A 245 7.43 14.52 -6.61
CA GLY A 245 7.75 13.86 -7.88
C GLY A 245 8.21 12.43 -7.63
N ASN A 246 7.87 11.50 -8.53
CA ASN A 246 8.32 10.11 -8.45
C ASN A 246 9.82 10.03 -8.76
N GLU A 247 10.57 9.35 -7.91
CA GLU A 247 11.99 9.00 -8.09
C GLU A 247 12.82 10.16 -8.69
N PRO A 248 12.85 11.32 -8.03
CA PRO A 248 13.45 12.56 -8.53
C PRO A 248 14.93 12.45 -8.92
N LEU A 249 15.64 11.42 -8.47
CA LEU A 249 17.06 11.20 -8.78
C LEU A 249 17.33 10.15 -9.85
N ASP A 250 16.30 9.45 -10.35
CA ASP A 250 16.44 8.47 -11.43
C ASP A 250 17.11 9.00 -12.69
N PRO A 251 16.87 10.26 -13.15
CA PRO A 251 17.56 10.78 -14.32
C PRO A 251 19.07 11.03 -14.12
N LEU A 252 19.63 10.75 -12.94
CA LEU A 252 21.08 10.65 -12.73
C LEU A 252 21.65 9.29 -13.16
N ILE A 253 20.79 8.30 -13.40
CA ILE A 253 21.16 6.98 -13.91
C ILE A 253 21.03 7.01 -15.45
N PRO A 254 22.11 6.73 -16.19
CA PRO A 254 22.04 6.65 -17.64
C PRO A 254 21.08 5.55 -18.11
N PHE A 255 20.35 5.82 -19.20
CA PHE A 255 19.52 4.85 -19.93
C PHE A 255 18.30 4.28 -19.18
N VAL A 256 17.83 4.91 -18.11
CA VAL A 256 16.51 4.57 -17.54
C VAL A 256 15.43 4.95 -18.57
N PRO A 257 14.57 4.00 -18.99
CA PRO A 257 13.65 4.23 -20.10
C PRO A 257 12.29 4.82 -19.67
N ILE A 258 12.07 5.08 -18.38
CA ILE A 258 10.76 5.49 -17.83
C ILE A 258 10.53 7.00 -17.97
N ASN A 259 9.28 7.46 -17.81
CA ASN A 259 8.99 8.89 -17.66
C ASN A 259 9.72 9.40 -16.42
N ASP A 260 10.47 10.49 -16.51
CA ASP A 260 11.34 10.91 -15.41
C ASP A 260 11.48 12.43 -15.34
N MET A 261 11.88 12.98 -14.19
CA MET A 261 12.25 14.39 -14.10
C MET A 261 13.18 14.64 -12.93
N LEU A 262 14.33 15.26 -13.23
CA LEU A 262 15.39 15.43 -12.25
C LEU A 262 15.08 16.58 -11.32
N TRP A 263 14.99 16.25 -10.05
CA TRP A 263 14.94 17.19 -8.95
C TRP A 263 16.10 16.92 -8.00
N THR A 264 17.05 17.86 -7.91
CA THR A 264 17.99 17.85 -6.78
C THR A 264 17.28 18.34 -5.53
N PRO A 265 17.70 17.91 -4.32
CA PRO A 265 17.12 18.39 -3.06
C PRO A 265 17.04 19.93 -2.97
N ALA A 266 18.04 20.63 -3.52
CA ALA A 266 18.03 22.09 -3.54
C ALA A 266 16.98 22.67 -4.50
N SER A 267 16.93 22.15 -5.74
CA SER A 267 15.98 22.64 -6.75
C SER A 267 14.52 22.40 -6.36
N VAL A 268 14.20 21.21 -5.85
CA VAL A 268 12.83 20.88 -5.42
C VAL A 268 12.42 21.69 -4.20
N THR A 269 13.35 21.94 -3.27
CA THR A 269 13.07 22.80 -2.12
C THR A 269 12.72 24.22 -2.55
N ASN A 270 13.50 24.80 -3.47
CA ASN A 270 13.23 26.15 -3.96
C ASN A 270 11.90 26.20 -4.73
N TRP A 271 11.58 25.19 -5.53
CA TRP A 271 10.31 25.10 -6.22
C TRP A 271 9.12 24.95 -5.26
N VAL A 272 9.22 24.08 -4.25
CA VAL A 272 8.15 23.92 -3.25
C VAL A 272 7.93 25.21 -2.47
N VAL A 273 8.99 25.82 -1.96
CA VAL A 273 8.87 27.02 -1.11
C VAL A 273 8.36 28.23 -1.87
N ASN A 274 8.80 28.43 -3.10
CA ASN A 274 8.52 29.65 -3.87
C ASN A 274 7.34 29.52 -4.84
N ASN A 275 6.94 28.30 -5.20
CA ASN A 275 5.90 28.07 -6.21
C ASN A 275 4.85 27.09 -5.70
N PHE A 276 5.18 25.81 -5.53
CA PHE A 276 4.15 24.78 -5.34
C PHE A 276 3.38 24.91 -4.02
N GLY A 277 4.09 25.09 -2.89
CA GLY A 277 3.49 25.29 -1.58
C GLY A 277 2.50 26.46 -1.55
N PRO A 278 2.93 27.69 -1.91
CA PRO A 278 2.02 28.82 -2.02
C PRO A 278 0.86 28.61 -2.99
N THR A 279 1.11 27.99 -4.15
CA THR A 279 0.05 27.76 -5.16
C THR A 279 -1.00 26.80 -4.63
N LEU A 280 -0.60 25.74 -3.93
CA LEU A 280 -1.49 24.77 -3.33
C LEU A 280 -2.33 25.40 -2.20
N GLU A 281 -1.71 26.17 -1.30
CA GLU A 281 -2.40 26.87 -0.19
C GLU A 281 -3.52 27.81 -0.67
N HIS A 282 -3.35 28.45 -1.84
CA HIS A 282 -4.35 29.38 -2.41
C HIS A 282 -5.32 28.71 -3.39
N SER A 283 -5.20 27.39 -3.61
CA SER A 283 -6.06 26.63 -4.52
C SER A 283 -7.33 26.12 -3.84
N ASN A 284 -8.26 25.59 -4.63
CA ASN A 284 -9.41 24.86 -4.09
C ASN A 284 -9.05 23.45 -3.61
N SER A 285 -7.77 23.06 -3.63
CA SER A 285 -7.28 21.75 -3.15
C SER A 285 -6.29 21.89 -2.00
N SER A 286 -6.38 22.99 -1.23
CA SER A 286 -5.47 23.35 -0.14
C SER A 286 -5.45 22.36 1.03
N GLU A 287 -6.39 21.42 1.11
CA GLU A 287 -6.38 20.30 2.04
C GLU A 287 -5.38 19.18 1.66
N THR A 288 -4.90 19.16 0.42
CA THR A 288 -3.91 18.19 -0.04
C THR A 288 -2.57 18.47 0.64
N ILE A 289 -1.95 17.44 1.22
CA ILE A 289 -0.63 17.58 1.85
C ILE A 289 0.52 17.22 0.90
N ILE A 290 1.69 17.80 1.12
CA ILE A 290 2.88 17.53 0.30
C ILE A 290 3.78 16.50 1.00
N LEU A 291 4.20 15.48 0.25
CA LEU A 291 5.22 14.52 0.68
C LEU A 291 6.56 14.80 0.00
N ALA A 292 7.63 14.86 0.79
CA ALA A 292 8.99 14.97 0.26
C ALA A 292 9.53 13.62 -0.23
N LEU A 293 10.54 13.68 -1.10
CA LEU A 293 11.33 12.55 -1.61
C LEU A 293 10.59 11.66 -2.62
N ASP A 294 9.83 10.66 -2.17
CA ASP A 294 9.16 9.65 -3.02
C ASP A 294 10.17 8.87 -3.90
N ASP A 295 11.19 8.34 -3.23
CA ASP A 295 12.37 7.71 -3.82
C ASP A 295 12.98 6.71 -2.81
N GLN A 296 14.06 6.04 -3.20
CA GLN A 296 14.68 4.95 -2.47
C GLN A 296 15.17 5.34 -1.07
N ARG A 297 14.98 4.42 -0.12
CA ARG A 297 15.40 4.58 1.29
C ARG A 297 16.87 4.99 1.47
N PHE A 298 17.78 4.55 0.60
CA PHE A 298 19.21 4.86 0.72
C PHE A 298 19.54 6.35 0.55
N LEU A 299 18.62 7.16 0.03
CA LEU A 299 18.77 8.61 -0.06
C LEU A 299 18.58 9.32 1.28
N LEU A 300 18.05 8.62 2.28
CA LEU A 300 17.91 9.11 3.64
C LEU A 300 19.23 8.95 4.43
N PRO A 301 19.56 9.88 5.35
CA PRO A 301 18.87 11.14 5.60
C PRO A 301 19.31 12.28 4.67
N TRP A 302 20.26 12.03 3.78
CA TRP A 302 20.94 13.06 3.00
C TRP A 302 19.98 13.96 2.23
N ALA A 303 19.00 13.42 1.51
CA ALA A 303 18.10 14.21 0.68
C ALA A 303 17.31 15.23 1.52
N ILE A 304 16.69 14.77 2.62
CA ILE A 304 15.91 15.63 3.53
C ILE A 304 16.81 16.65 4.23
N ASP A 305 18.00 16.23 4.66
CA ASP A 305 18.99 17.13 5.25
C ASP A 305 19.38 18.26 4.28
N GLN A 306 19.57 17.96 3.00
CA GLN A 306 19.87 18.97 1.98
C GLN A 306 18.67 19.88 1.70
N MET A 307 17.43 19.36 1.77
CA MET A 307 16.23 20.20 1.62
C MET A 307 16.17 21.25 2.74
N TYR A 308 16.26 20.82 4.01
CA TYR A 308 16.27 21.72 5.16
C TYR A 308 17.47 22.69 5.18
N LYS A 309 18.64 22.25 4.68
CA LYS A 309 19.80 23.12 4.52
C LYS A 309 19.58 24.19 3.45
N THR A 310 18.88 23.85 2.37
CA THR A 310 18.60 24.77 1.26
C THR A 310 17.66 25.88 1.68
N ASN A 311 16.52 25.52 2.28
CA ASN A 311 15.57 26.51 2.80
C ASN A 311 14.71 25.90 3.91
N LYS A 312 14.84 26.42 5.13
CA LYS A 312 14.09 25.94 6.30
C LYS A 312 12.58 26.10 6.17
N ASN A 313 12.10 27.01 5.31
CA ASN A 313 10.66 27.19 5.06
C ASN A 313 10.02 25.97 4.40
N ILE A 314 10.80 25.02 3.89
CA ILE A 314 10.27 23.73 3.42
C ILE A 314 9.46 23.01 4.51
N ASP A 315 9.82 23.20 5.78
CA ASP A 315 9.15 22.60 6.93
C ASP A 315 7.66 22.98 7.01
N LYS A 316 7.29 24.17 6.52
CA LYS A 316 5.90 24.63 6.47
C LYS A 316 5.07 23.79 5.50
N TYR A 317 5.65 23.38 4.38
CA TYR A 317 4.91 22.84 3.25
C TYR A 317 4.85 21.31 3.23
N ILE A 318 5.88 20.62 3.72
CA ILE A 318 5.91 19.16 3.71
C ILE A 318 5.27 18.60 5.00
N SER A 319 4.37 17.63 4.88
CA SER A 319 3.75 16.94 6.02
C SER A 319 4.36 15.58 6.32
N GLY A 320 5.00 14.97 5.31
CA GLY A 320 5.64 13.66 5.45
C GLY A 320 6.75 13.45 4.42
N ILE A 321 7.38 12.29 4.52
CA ILE A 321 8.45 11.83 3.63
C ILE A 321 8.03 10.48 3.07
N ALA A 322 7.96 10.40 1.75
CA ALA A 322 7.63 9.20 1.00
C ALA A 322 8.92 8.47 0.60
N VAL A 323 8.90 7.13 0.65
CA VAL A 323 10.05 6.27 0.31
C VAL A 323 9.64 5.04 -0.47
N HIS A 324 10.59 4.50 -1.24
CA HIS A 324 10.45 3.29 -2.04
C HIS A 324 11.36 2.15 -1.53
N TRP A 325 11.05 0.91 -1.94
CA TRP A 325 11.62 -0.34 -1.40
C TRP A 325 12.79 -0.96 -2.18
N TYR A 326 12.92 -0.72 -3.48
CA TYR A 326 13.81 -1.51 -4.37
C TYR A 326 15.29 -1.51 -3.98
N GLY A 327 15.75 -0.41 -3.35
CA GLY A 327 17.12 -0.24 -2.86
C GLY A 327 17.37 -0.76 -1.44
N ASP A 328 16.44 -1.47 -0.83
CA ASP A 328 16.51 -1.85 0.59
C ASP A 328 17.71 -2.74 0.93
N ILE A 329 18.22 -3.53 -0.02
CA ILE A 329 19.39 -4.39 0.19
C ILE A 329 20.67 -3.62 0.50
N ILE A 330 20.75 -2.34 0.11
CA ILE A 330 21.93 -1.48 0.32
C ILE A 330 21.74 -0.41 1.41
N SER A 331 20.59 -0.39 2.11
CA SER A 331 20.34 0.57 3.18
C SER A 331 19.65 -0.08 4.38
N SER A 332 20.06 0.28 5.59
CA SER A 332 19.44 -0.24 6.81
C SER A 332 18.15 0.50 7.15
N VAL A 333 17.10 -0.24 7.54
CA VAL A 333 15.83 0.33 8.02
C VAL A 333 15.99 1.33 9.18
N ASN A 334 17.04 1.20 10.00
CA ASN A 334 17.36 2.12 11.10
C ASN A 334 17.51 3.60 10.65
N VAL A 335 17.64 3.86 9.35
CA VAL A 335 17.59 5.22 8.82
C VAL A 335 16.25 5.91 9.09
N PHE A 336 15.15 5.17 9.14
CA PHE A 336 13.84 5.72 9.48
C PHE A 336 13.77 6.21 10.93
N ASP A 337 14.35 5.48 11.88
CA ASP A 337 14.47 5.96 13.26
C ASP A 337 15.29 7.25 13.35
N LYS A 338 16.37 7.35 12.57
CA LYS A 338 17.20 8.57 12.50
C LYS A 338 16.41 9.74 11.93
N ILE A 339 15.63 9.51 10.87
CA ILE A 339 14.77 10.52 10.28
C ILE A 339 13.68 10.95 11.25
N HIS A 340 12.94 10.00 11.85
CA HIS A 340 11.90 10.31 12.82
C HIS A 340 12.46 11.10 14.00
N LYS A 341 13.61 10.71 14.55
CA LYS A 341 14.28 11.45 15.63
C LYS A 341 14.65 12.88 15.23
N LYS A 342 15.05 13.11 13.97
CA LYS A 342 15.49 14.42 13.48
C LYS A 342 14.31 15.31 13.04
N TYR A 343 13.26 14.71 12.51
CA TYR A 343 12.07 15.36 11.95
C TYR A 343 10.79 14.73 12.52
N PRO A 344 10.54 14.80 13.84
CA PRO A 344 9.50 14.01 14.51
C PRO A 344 8.07 14.37 14.08
N ASN A 345 7.86 15.56 13.54
CA ASN A 345 6.57 16.02 13.04
C ASN A 345 6.29 15.62 11.58
N LYS A 346 7.23 14.92 10.92
CA LYS A 346 7.09 14.44 9.54
C LYS A 346 6.85 12.94 9.58
N PHE A 347 5.67 12.50 9.17
CA PHE A 347 5.40 11.07 9.09
C PHE A 347 6.15 10.43 7.92
N LEU A 348 6.42 9.14 8.03
CA LEU A 348 7.05 8.37 6.96
C LEU A 348 6.00 7.48 6.28
N LEU A 349 6.09 7.36 4.96
CA LEU A 349 5.18 6.54 4.16
C LEU A 349 5.99 5.72 3.16
N MET A 350 5.80 4.39 3.15
CA MET A 350 6.25 3.58 2.01
C MET A 350 5.20 3.75 0.91
N SER A 351 5.51 4.59 -0.08
CA SER A 351 4.58 5.01 -1.14
C SER A 351 4.58 4.06 -2.34
N GLU A 352 5.60 3.21 -2.45
CA GLU A 352 5.73 2.24 -3.53
C GLU A 352 6.64 1.07 -3.14
N ALA A 353 6.20 -0.13 -3.47
CA ALA A 353 6.99 -1.35 -3.44
C ALA A 353 6.42 -2.36 -4.45
N CYS A 354 7.29 -3.11 -5.12
CA CYS A 354 6.89 -4.24 -5.96
C CYS A 354 7.94 -5.36 -5.95
N SER A 355 7.47 -6.61 -6.06
CA SER A 355 8.32 -7.75 -6.40
C SER A 355 8.40 -7.95 -7.91
N GLY A 356 9.31 -8.80 -8.37
CA GLY A 356 9.49 -9.00 -9.81
C GLY A 356 10.34 -7.93 -10.49
N SER A 357 11.10 -7.18 -9.71
CA SER A 357 12.18 -6.30 -10.15
C SER A 357 13.50 -6.70 -9.50
N PHE A 358 14.62 -6.19 -10.01
CA PHE A 358 15.94 -6.43 -9.41
C PHE A 358 15.92 -6.04 -7.92
N PRO A 359 16.51 -6.83 -7.01
CA PRO A 359 17.37 -8.00 -7.25
C PRO A 359 16.65 -9.34 -7.45
N GLU A 360 15.31 -9.38 -7.38
CA GLU A 360 14.54 -10.59 -7.63
C GLU A 360 14.49 -10.94 -9.13
N PRO A 361 14.15 -12.20 -9.48
CA PRO A 361 13.84 -12.53 -10.87
C PRO A 361 12.74 -11.62 -11.42
N LYS A 362 12.90 -11.14 -12.66
CA LYS A 362 11.98 -10.16 -13.26
C LYS A 362 10.62 -10.76 -13.62
N GLY A 363 9.55 -10.01 -13.45
CA GLY A 363 8.19 -10.36 -13.89
C GLY A 363 7.46 -11.37 -12.98
N VAL A 364 6.31 -11.85 -13.44
CA VAL A 364 5.34 -12.64 -12.66
C VAL A 364 5.85 -14.05 -12.33
N ILE A 365 5.70 -14.47 -11.07
CA ILE A 365 5.92 -15.85 -10.63
C ILE A 365 4.69 -16.31 -9.84
N LEU A 366 3.82 -17.07 -10.51
CA LEU A 366 2.54 -17.50 -9.95
C LEU A 366 2.73 -18.43 -8.75
N GLY A 367 2.24 -17.98 -7.60
CA GLY A 367 2.24 -18.76 -6.36
C GLY A 367 3.51 -18.64 -5.53
N SER A 368 4.42 -17.72 -5.86
CA SER A 368 5.68 -17.52 -5.12
C SER A 368 5.43 -17.15 -3.65
N TRP A 369 5.65 -18.10 -2.75
CA TRP A 369 5.57 -17.85 -1.30
C TRP A 369 6.67 -16.91 -0.83
N GLU A 370 7.85 -16.98 -1.46
CA GLU A 370 9.00 -16.13 -1.13
C GLU A 370 8.69 -14.64 -1.34
N ARG A 371 7.99 -14.27 -2.42
CA ARG A 371 7.53 -12.89 -2.63
C ARG A 371 6.54 -12.44 -1.57
N GLY A 372 5.63 -13.31 -1.17
CA GLY A 372 4.74 -13.05 -0.03
C GLY A 372 5.51 -12.84 1.28
N GLU A 373 6.57 -13.61 1.53
CA GLU A 373 7.43 -13.44 2.70
C GLU A 373 8.27 -12.16 2.64
N ASN A 374 8.72 -11.74 1.45
CA ASN A 374 9.41 -10.46 1.27
C ASN A 374 8.50 -9.27 1.64
N TYR A 375 7.23 -9.31 1.21
CA TYR A 375 6.23 -8.29 1.54
C TYR A 375 5.98 -8.22 3.04
N ILE A 376 5.60 -9.33 3.69
CA ILE A 376 5.30 -9.30 5.14
C ILE A 376 6.54 -8.95 5.97
N LYS A 377 7.73 -9.40 5.55
CA LYS A 377 9.00 -9.04 6.19
C LYS A 377 9.21 -7.53 6.14
N SER A 378 9.11 -6.92 4.96
CA SER A 378 9.26 -5.48 4.77
C SER A 378 8.21 -4.72 5.58
N ILE A 379 6.94 -5.09 5.50
CA ILE A 379 5.87 -4.40 6.24
C ILE A 379 6.12 -4.45 7.75
N ILE A 380 6.48 -5.61 8.32
CA ILE A 380 6.77 -5.70 9.76
C ILE A 380 8.00 -4.85 10.12
N GLU A 381 9.04 -4.88 9.30
CA GLU A 381 10.27 -4.10 9.50
C GLU A 381 9.97 -2.60 9.47
N ASP A 382 9.26 -2.13 8.45
CA ASP A 382 8.86 -0.74 8.24
C ASP A 382 7.98 -0.21 9.38
N MET A 383 6.97 -0.98 9.80
CA MET A 383 6.06 -0.60 10.89
C MET A 383 6.78 -0.55 12.24
N ASN A 384 7.88 -1.29 12.40
CA ASN A 384 8.71 -1.20 13.60
C ASN A 384 9.64 0.02 13.60
N HIS A 385 9.76 0.75 12.48
CA HIS A 385 10.61 1.92 12.31
C HIS A 385 9.82 3.11 11.73
N TRP A 386 8.69 3.45 12.36
CA TRP A 386 7.92 4.69 12.13
C TRP A 386 7.24 4.87 10.77
N ILE A 387 7.29 3.89 9.86
CA ILE A 387 6.43 3.92 8.67
C ILE A 387 4.96 3.87 9.10
N THR A 388 4.15 4.77 8.53
CA THR A 388 2.74 4.94 8.88
C THR A 388 1.79 4.28 7.89
N GLY A 389 2.29 3.82 6.74
CA GLY A 389 1.49 3.16 5.72
C GLY A 389 2.37 2.52 4.66
N TRP A 390 1.81 1.58 3.92
CA TRP A 390 2.56 0.80 2.93
C TRP A 390 1.70 0.59 1.69
N VAL A 391 2.19 1.07 0.56
CA VAL A 391 1.49 1.06 -0.72
C VAL A 391 2.27 0.19 -1.70
N ASP A 392 1.66 -0.91 -2.10
CA ASP A 392 2.09 -1.76 -3.20
C ASP A 392 2.06 -0.99 -4.52
N TRP A 393 2.69 -1.55 -5.56
CA TRP A 393 2.64 -0.99 -6.88
C TRP A 393 1.34 -1.30 -7.62
N ASP A 394 1.38 -1.85 -8.82
CA ASP A 394 0.17 -2.14 -9.59
C ASP A 394 -0.79 -3.04 -8.81
N LEU A 395 -2.03 -2.57 -8.59
CA LEU A 395 -3.09 -3.39 -7.98
C LEU A 395 -3.31 -4.68 -8.76
N VAL A 396 -3.22 -4.62 -10.10
CA VAL A 396 -3.32 -5.82 -10.93
C VAL A 396 -2.41 -5.75 -12.16
N LEU A 397 -1.84 -6.89 -12.52
CA LEU A 397 -1.13 -7.08 -13.80
C LEU A 397 -1.65 -8.32 -14.54
N ASP A 398 -1.30 -8.46 -15.81
CA ASP A 398 -1.51 -9.70 -16.54
C ASP A 398 -0.38 -10.72 -16.26
N ARG A 399 -0.49 -11.91 -16.84
CA ARG A 399 0.49 -12.99 -16.67
C ARG A 399 1.90 -12.66 -17.18
N ASN A 400 2.05 -11.60 -17.96
CA ASN A 400 3.36 -11.12 -18.43
C ASN A 400 3.93 -10.02 -17.54
N GLY A 401 3.17 -9.53 -16.55
CA GLY A 401 3.60 -8.45 -15.66
C GLY A 401 3.44 -7.06 -16.27
N GLY A 402 2.49 -6.88 -17.20
CA GLY A 402 2.23 -5.61 -17.87
C GLY A 402 0.74 -5.26 -17.99
N PRO A 403 0.35 -4.40 -18.95
CA PRO A 403 1.20 -3.83 -20.00
C PRO A 403 2.22 -2.81 -19.49
N THR A 404 3.24 -2.53 -20.29
CA THR A 404 4.23 -1.47 -20.03
C THR A 404 4.84 -1.08 -21.37
N TRP A 405 4.92 0.22 -21.68
CA TRP A 405 5.47 0.71 -22.94
C TRP A 405 7.00 0.61 -23.03
N VAL A 406 7.67 0.29 -21.92
CA VAL A 406 9.13 0.15 -21.82
C VAL A 406 9.58 -1.29 -21.55
N ASN A 407 8.66 -2.25 -21.53
CA ASN A 407 8.94 -3.65 -21.16
C ASN A 407 9.58 -3.78 -19.76
N ASN A 408 9.19 -2.88 -18.83
CA ASN A 408 9.63 -2.93 -17.44
C ASN A 408 8.70 -3.80 -16.58
N ILE A 409 8.55 -5.07 -16.96
CA ILE A 409 7.61 -5.98 -16.30
C ILE A 409 8.00 -6.27 -14.84
N VAL A 410 7.00 -6.37 -13.97
CA VAL A 410 7.13 -6.73 -12.54
C VAL A 410 6.04 -7.75 -12.16
N ASP A 411 5.93 -8.10 -10.87
CA ASP A 411 4.82 -8.90 -10.35
C ASP A 411 3.80 -8.03 -9.61
N SER A 412 2.59 -8.57 -9.39
CA SER A 412 1.52 -7.93 -8.65
C SER A 412 0.83 -8.95 -7.72
N PRO A 413 0.25 -8.52 -6.58
CA PRO A 413 -0.53 -9.39 -5.71
C PRO A 413 -1.74 -10.06 -6.37
N ILE A 414 -2.28 -9.49 -7.45
CA ILE A 414 -3.33 -10.11 -8.25
C ILE A 414 -2.94 -10.13 -9.73
N ILE A 415 -3.04 -11.33 -10.33
CA ILE A 415 -2.79 -11.54 -11.76
C ILE A 415 -4.09 -11.86 -12.48
N VAL A 416 -4.45 -11.08 -13.50
CA VAL A 416 -5.65 -11.34 -14.31
C VAL A 416 -5.37 -12.37 -15.41
N ASN A 417 -6.35 -13.22 -15.69
CA ASN A 417 -6.34 -14.21 -16.78
C ASN A 417 -7.65 -14.12 -17.58
N PRO A 418 -7.74 -13.18 -18.53
CA PRO A 418 -8.97 -12.89 -19.27
C PRO A 418 -9.49 -14.07 -20.10
N GLU A 419 -8.62 -14.98 -20.54
CA GLU A 419 -8.97 -16.14 -21.38
C GLU A 419 -9.97 -17.08 -20.68
N THR A 420 -9.97 -17.10 -19.35
CA THR A 420 -10.89 -17.89 -18.53
C THR A 420 -11.80 -17.03 -17.66
N ASP A 421 -11.78 -15.70 -17.84
CA ASP A 421 -12.47 -14.73 -16.98
C ASP A 421 -12.16 -14.95 -15.48
N GLU A 422 -10.87 -15.14 -15.17
CA GLU A 422 -10.36 -15.42 -13.84
C GLU A 422 -9.34 -14.36 -13.40
N PHE A 423 -9.11 -14.29 -12.09
CA PHE A 423 -7.91 -13.68 -11.53
C PHE A 423 -7.32 -14.56 -10.42
N PHE A 424 -6.02 -14.41 -10.21
CA PHE A 424 -5.23 -15.20 -9.27
C PHE A 424 -4.73 -14.32 -8.13
N LYS A 425 -5.14 -14.65 -6.91
CA LYS A 425 -4.59 -14.03 -5.69
C LYS A 425 -3.28 -14.72 -5.34
N GLN A 426 -2.19 -13.96 -5.42
CA GLN A 426 -0.83 -14.41 -5.13
C GLN A 426 -0.58 -14.44 -3.62
N PRO A 427 0.44 -15.15 -3.12
CA PRO A 427 0.84 -15.08 -1.71
C PRO A 427 1.08 -13.64 -1.19
N MET A 428 1.53 -12.72 -2.05
CA MET A 428 1.67 -11.29 -1.74
C MET A 428 0.34 -10.63 -1.32
N TYR A 429 -0.78 -11.02 -1.93
CA TYR A 429 -2.11 -10.52 -1.54
C TYR A 429 -2.41 -10.89 -0.09
N TYR A 430 -2.16 -12.15 0.28
CA TYR A 430 -2.42 -12.64 1.64
C TYR A 430 -1.49 -11.96 2.65
N ALA A 431 -0.21 -11.78 2.31
CA ALA A 431 0.74 -11.04 3.12
C ALA A 431 0.27 -9.61 3.43
N LEU A 432 -0.20 -8.88 2.41
CA LEU A 432 -0.78 -7.55 2.59
C LEU A 432 -2.07 -7.58 3.41
N ALA A 433 -2.97 -8.51 3.12
CA ALA A 433 -4.26 -8.64 3.81
C ALA A 433 -4.11 -8.99 5.30
N HIS A 434 -3.03 -9.67 5.70
CA HIS A 434 -2.69 -9.92 7.11
C HIS A 434 -2.46 -8.63 7.91
N VAL A 435 -2.20 -7.50 7.23
CA VAL A 435 -1.99 -6.19 7.84
C VAL A 435 -3.15 -5.25 7.51
N SER A 436 -3.45 -5.04 6.23
CA SER A 436 -4.36 -3.99 5.75
C SER A 436 -5.77 -4.11 6.33
N LYS A 437 -6.25 -5.35 6.51
CA LYS A 437 -7.59 -5.62 7.01
C LYS A 437 -7.70 -5.52 8.53
N PHE A 438 -6.65 -5.95 9.23
CA PHE A 438 -6.62 -6.03 10.70
C PHE A 438 -6.18 -4.71 11.35
N VAL A 439 -5.46 -3.87 10.60
CA VAL A 439 -4.90 -2.60 11.07
C VAL A 439 -5.54 -1.44 10.28
N PRO A 440 -6.83 -1.11 10.55
CA PRO A 440 -7.51 -0.03 9.85
C PRO A 440 -6.85 1.33 10.15
N PRO A 441 -7.06 2.36 9.30
CA PRO A 441 -6.59 3.71 9.56
C PRO A 441 -6.96 4.21 10.97
N GLY A 442 -6.01 4.86 11.64
CA GLY A 442 -6.15 5.31 13.02
C GLY A 442 -5.70 4.28 14.07
N SER A 443 -5.35 3.05 13.66
CA SER A 443 -4.65 2.13 14.55
C SER A 443 -3.31 2.72 14.99
N VAL A 444 -2.88 2.39 16.21
CA VAL A 444 -1.63 2.89 16.79
C VAL A 444 -0.69 1.72 17.02
N ARG A 445 0.55 1.81 16.53
CA ARG A 445 1.58 0.79 16.81
C ARG A 445 1.91 0.80 18.29
N ILE A 446 2.01 -0.39 18.89
CA ILE A 446 2.31 -0.59 20.32
C ILE A 446 3.56 -1.47 20.51
N LYS A 447 4.12 -1.48 21.73
CA LYS A 447 5.34 -2.24 22.02
C LYS A 447 5.08 -3.73 21.89
N ILE A 448 5.90 -4.41 21.09
CA ILE A 448 6.12 -5.87 21.19
C ILE A 448 7.62 -6.15 21.04
N VAL A 449 8.21 -6.91 21.95
CA VAL A 449 9.65 -7.20 21.98
C VAL A 449 9.87 -8.67 22.32
N GLY A 450 10.58 -9.42 21.48
CA GLY A 450 10.94 -10.81 21.71
C GLY A 450 12.39 -10.98 22.18
N LEU A 451 12.63 -11.93 23.10
CA LEU A 451 13.99 -12.28 23.57
C LEU A 451 14.82 -13.08 22.55
N ASN A 452 14.34 -13.25 21.30
CA ASN A 452 15.10 -13.86 20.21
C ASN A 452 14.52 -13.49 18.83
N LEU A 453 15.38 -13.14 17.86
CA LEU A 453 15.05 -12.49 16.57
C LEU A 453 14.51 -13.42 15.47
N TRP A 454 14.05 -14.64 15.79
CA TRP A 454 13.77 -15.68 14.77
C TRP A 454 12.37 -15.58 14.19
N VAL A 455 11.45 -14.96 14.93
CA VAL A 455 10.08 -14.65 14.50
C VAL A 455 9.96 -13.14 14.50
N GLN A 456 9.58 -12.59 13.36
CA GLN A 456 9.37 -11.15 13.24
C GLN A 456 7.98 -10.82 13.80
N SER A 457 7.87 -9.69 14.47
CA SER A 457 6.62 -9.29 15.12
C SER A 457 6.38 -7.79 15.06
N THR A 458 5.11 -7.40 14.96
CA THR A 458 4.65 -6.04 15.25
C THR A 458 3.24 -6.11 15.85
N ALA A 459 2.84 -5.09 16.59
CA ALA A 459 1.56 -5.08 17.28
C ALA A 459 0.91 -3.71 17.23
N PHE A 460 -0.43 -3.71 17.23
CA PHE A 460 -1.25 -2.52 17.09
C PHE A 460 -2.43 -2.55 18.04
N LYS A 461 -2.87 -1.36 18.43
CA LYS A 461 -4.16 -1.11 19.05
C LYS A 461 -5.07 -0.46 18.01
N THR A 462 -6.22 -1.06 17.72
CA THR A 462 -7.18 -0.52 16.74
C THR A 462 -8.03 0.61 17.34
N PRO A 463 -8.70 1.44 16.51
CA PRO A 463 -9.67 2.43 17.00
C PRO A 463 -10.80 1.83 17.85
N ASP A 464 -11.17 0.58 17.55
CA ASP A 464 -12.18 -0.19 18.30
C ASP A 464 -11.62 -0.85 19.58
N ASN A 465 -10.41 -0.44 20.01
CA ASN A 465 -9.74 -0.91 21.23
C ASN A 465 -9.40 -2.41 21.23
N ASN A 466 -9.26 -3.02 20.04
CA ASN A 466 -8.75 -4.39 19.91
C ASN A 466 -7.22 -4.37 19.84
N ILE A 467 -6.59 -5.44 20.31
CA ILE A 467 -5.17 -5.70 20.12
C ILE A 467 -4.99 -6.62 18.92
N VAL A 468 -4.06 -6.25 18.04
CA VAL A 468 -3.69 -7.00 16.85
C VAL A 468 -2.19 -7.27 16.88
N ILE A 469 -1.78 -8.52 16.73
CA ILE A 469 -0.38 -8.93 16.72
C ILE A 469 -0.10 -9.66 15.40
N LEU A 470 0.88 -9.18 14.65
CA LEU A 470 1.36 -9.84 13.44
C LEU A 470 2.65 -10.57 13.75
N LEU A 471 2.74 -11.82 13.30
CA LEU A 471 3.89 -12.69 13.47
C LEU A 471 4.26 -13.29 12.11
N HIS A 472 5.55 -13.34 11.82
CA HIS A 472 6.09 -14.01 10.64
C HIS A 472 7.22 -14.97 11.05
N ASN A 473 7.05 -16.25 10.74
CA ASN A 473 8.07 -17.28 10.94
C ASN A 473 8.68 -17.69 9.58
N PRO A 474 9.85 -17.15 9.21
CA PRO A 474 10.53 -17.51 7.97
C PRO A 474 11.29 -18.85 8.05
N ALA A 475 11.32 -19.50 9.22
CA ALA A 475 12.09 -20.72 9.40
C ALA A 475 11.38 -21.95 8.81
N ASN A 476 12.16 -22.93 8.36
CA ASN A 476 11.67 -24.27 7.94
C ASN A 476 11.42 -25.20 9.14
N ARG A 477 10.90 -24.65 10.25
CA ARG A 477 10.47 -25.39 11.43
C ARG A 477 9.47 -24.56 12.22
N LYS A 478 8.58 -25.25 12.93
CA LYS A 478 7.66 -24.62 13.86
C LYS A 478 8.40 -23.95 15.01
N LYS A 479 7.77 -22.93 15.61
CA LYS A 479 8.31 -22.21 16.76
C LYS A 479 7.24 -22.08 17.84
N LYS A 480 7.56 -22.50 19.07
CA LYS A 480 6.71 -22.22 20.22
C LYS A 480 6.98 -20.81 20.73
N LEU A 481 5.92 -20.07 21.04
CA LEU A 481 5.97 -18.69 21.50
C LEU A 481 5.08 -18.53 22.74
N ASN A 482 5.50 -17.61 23.61
CA ASN A 482 4.68 -17.08 24.69
C ASN A 482 4.64 -15.56 24.54
N ILE A 483 3.46 -14.98 24.28
CA ILE A 483 3.30 -13.53 24.22
C ILE A 483 2.64 -13.08 25.52
N VAL A 484 3.38 -12.32 26.32
CA VAL A 484 2.96 -11.81 27.63
C VAL A 484 2.43 -10.39 27.44
N ASP A 485 1.13 -10.21 27.63
CA ASP A 485 0.50 -8.89 27.72
C ASP A 485 0.73 -8.32 29.12
N GLU A 486 1.68 -7.38 29.22
CA GLU A 486 2.10 -6.74 30.48
C GLU A 486 0.97 -5.94 31.13
N ASP A 487 -0.04 -5.51 30.37
CA ASP A 487 -1.09 -4.63 30.87
C ASP A 487 -2.32 -5.41 31.40
N GLU A 488 -2.59 -6.61 30.88
CA GLU A 488 -3.79 -7.41 31.21
C GLU A 488 -3.49 -8.71 31.98
N ASN A 489 -2.21 -9.00 32.26
CA ASN A 489 -1.76 -10.26 32.88
C ASN A 489 -2.26 -11.51 32.13
N LYS A 490 -2.28 -11.43 30.79
CA LYS A 490 -2.69 -12.49 29.87
C LYS A 490 -1.45 -13.03 29.14
N ILE A 491 -1.40 -14.35 28.95
CA ILE A 491 -0.35 -15.01 28.16
C ILE A 491 -0.99 -15.78 27.00
N ILE A 492 -0.48 -15.53 25.79
CA ILE A 492 -0.82 -16.28 24.59
C ILE A 492 0.30 -17.30 24.35
N GLY A 493 0.02 -18.58 24.62
CA GLY A 493 0.91 -19.68 24.31
C GLY A 493 0.52 -20.35 22.99
N ILE A 494 1.38 -20.29 21.99
CA ILE A 494 1.09 -20.81 20.64
C ILE A 494 2.30 -21.49 20.00
N GLU A 495 2.05 -22.35 19.02
CA GLU A 495 3.07 -22.85 18.10
C GLU A 495 2.82 -22.29 16.70
N ILE A 496 3.71 -21.43 16.20
CA ILE A 496 3.62 -20.88 14.85
C ILE A 496 4.21 -21.87 13.84
N ASP A 497 3.46 -22.15 12.78
CA ASP A 497 3.88 -23.05 11.71
C ASP A 497 5.15 -22.55 10.99
N GLN A 498 5.88 -23.45 10.34
CA GLN A 498 7.03 -23.07 9.50
C GLN A 498 6.59 -22.25 8.29
N ARG A 499 7.44 -21.31 7.82
CA ARG A 499 7.18 -20.49 6.62
C ARG A 499 5.74 -19.95 6.61
N SER A 500 5.37 -19.24 7.68
CA SER A 500 3.98 -18.83 7.94
C SER A 500 3.86 -17.40 8.46
N ILE A 501 2.70 -16.82 8.19
CA ILE A 501 2.22 -15.54 8.70
C ILE A 501 1.02 -15.82 9.59
N ARG A 502 1.02 -15.25 10.80
CA ARG A 502 -0.07 -15.37 11.75
C ARG A 502 -0.47 -13.97 12.24
N THR A 503 -1.75 -13.64 12.11
CA THR A 503 -2.33 -12.43 12.73
C THR A 503 -3.23 -12.84 13.88
N ILE A 504 -2.96 -12.36 15.08
CA ILE A 504 -3.74 -12.61 16.29
C ILE A 504 -4.55 -11.36 16.60
N ILE A 505 -5.81 -11.54 16.99
CA ILE A 505 -6.70 -10.45 17.42
C ILE A 505 -7.46 -10.83 18.69
N TYR A 506 -7.60 -9.88 19.61
CA TYR A 506 -8.41 -10.02 20.82
C TYR A 506 -8.89 -8.67 21.35
N LYS A 507 -9.92 -8.70 22.20
CA LYS A 507 -10.42 -7.51 22.91
C LYS A 507 -9.52 -7.22 24.10
N LYS A 508 -9.10 -5.96 24.25
CA LYS A 508 -8.32 -5.53 25.42
C LYS A 508 -9.07 -5.81 26.73
#